data_AF-A0A6F8T4X3-F1
#
_entry.id   AF-A0A6F8T4X3-F1
#
_cell.length_a   1.000
_cell.length_b   1.000
_cell.length_c   1.000
_cell.angle_alpha   90.00
_cell.angle_beta   90.00
_cell.angle_gamma   90.00
#
_symmetry.space_group_name_H-M   'P 1'
#
loop_
_entity.id
_entity.type
_entity.pdbx_description
1 polymer ?
#
loop_
_entity_poly.entity_id
_entity_poly.type
_entity_poly.pdbx_seq_one_letter_code
_entity_poly.pdbx_strand_id
1 'polypeptide(L)'
;MQNKGHKIPAGICAAFVVVLTPLAIYGFQKGMGWWPDDTPYQSYHTYIKWHWIFMESGTLIVGIIMAWNYRYPFLIMPIAVTLWYMSMDLTSMIAGGGFNPELAAMVSVCFGFITVLIAFWVDIRSHNSADYAYWLYIFGVLAFWSGMTAQNSDSELAKLTYLFINLVLIFLGVILNRKVFVLFGGLGVCCYLGHLAFQVFQSSYLFPVALTFLGFVIVGLGILWQKHEQEMTNKMRSILPKPLKELLETRERL
;
A
#
# COMPACT_ATOMS: atom_id res chain seq x y z
N MET A 1 32.03 11.85 -14.65
CA MET A 1 31.11 12.51 -15.62
C MET A 1 29.68 12.20 -15.23
N GLN A 2 29.03 13.14 -14.55
CA GLN A 2 27.63 13.08 -14.13
C GLN A 2 26.73 13.36 -15.35
N ASN A 3 26.17 12.31 -15.97
CA ASN A 3 25.15 12.50 -17.01
C ASN A 3 23.75 12.53 -16.39
N LYS A 4 23.22 13.74 -16.22
CA LYS A 4 21.90 14.05 -15.62
C LYS A 4 20.69 13.55 -16.46
N GLY A 5 20.89 12.84 -17.57
CA GLY A 5 19.81 12.40 -18.48
C GLY A 5 19.39 10.91 -18.40
N HIS A 6 20.10 10.05 -17.66
CA HIS A 6 19.86 8.58 -17.72
C HIS A 6 19.21 7.96 -16.47
N LYS A 7 18.78 8.75 -15.48
CA LYS A 7 18.16 8.18 -14.26
C LYS A 7 16.85 7.43 -14.53
N ILE A 8 16.04 7.92 -15.47
CA ILE A 8 14.76 7.31 -15.84
C ILE A 8 14.99 6.01 -16.65
N PRO A 9 15.80 6.00 -17.74
CA PRO A 9 16.14 4.76 -18.44
C PRO A 9 16.80 3.70 -17.57
N ALA A 10 17.72 4.10 -16.69
CA ALA A 10 18.39 3.17 -15.78
C ALA A 10 17.41 2.54 -14.78
N GLY A 11 16.44 3.32 -14.27
CA GLY A 11 15.36 2.80 -13.43
C GLY A 11 14.47 1.80 -14.17
N ILE A 12 14.15 2.04 -15.44
CA ILE A 12 13.35 1.13 -16.27
C ILE A 12 14.12 -0.16 -16.56
N CYS A 13 15.39 -0.08 -16.97
CA CYS A 13 16.22 -1.27 -17.21
C CYS A 13 16.37 -2.12 -15.94
N ALA A 14 16.58 -1.47 -14.78
CA ALA A 14 16.70 -2.18 -13.52
C ALA A 14 15.36 -2.83 -13.11
N ALA A 15 14.22 -2.17 -13.34
CA ALA A 15 12.90 -2.78 -13.15
C ALA A 15 12.68 -3.98 -14.09
N PHE A 16 13.11 -3.88 -15.36
CA PHE A 16 13.09 -5.00 -16.30
C PHE A 16 13.89 -6.20 -15.79
N VAL A 17 15.08 -5.97 -15.23
CA VAL A 17 15.89 -7.05 -14.64
C VAL A 17 15.16 -7.70 -13.46
N VAL A 18 14.52 -6.91 -12.59
CA VAL A 18 13.75 -7.45 -11.46
C VAL A 18 12.55 -8.27 -11.95
N VAL A 19 11.82 -7.80 -12.97
CA VAL A 19 10.68 -8.52 -13.57
C VAL A 19 11.09 -9.77 -14.33
N LEU A 20 12.31 -9.81 -14.88
CA LEU A 20 12.87 -11.00 -15.56
C LEU A 20 13.53 -12.00 -14.60
N THR A 21 13.82 -11.60 -13.36
CA THR A 21 14.43 -12.47 -12.35
C THR A 21 13.60 -13.73 -12.03
N PRO A 22 12.26 -13.69 -11.85
CA PRO A 22 11.48 -14.91 -11.61
C PRO A 22 11.51 -15.84 -12.84
N LEU A 23 11.49 -15.28 -14.05
CA LEU A 23 11.60 -16.05 -15.29
C LEU A 23 12.97 -16.72 -15.43
N ALA A 24 14.04 -16.03 -15.02
CA ALA A 24 15.40 -16.58 -15.00
C ALA A 24 15.55 -17.69 -13.96
N ILE A 25 15.00 -17.50 -12.75
CA ILE A 25 15.01 -18.53 -11.70
C ILE A 25 14.19 -19.74 -12.15
N TYR A 26 13.03 -19.54 -12.77
CA TYR A 26 12.22 -20.63 -13.35
C TYR A 26 13.00 -21.40 -14.43
N GLY A 27 13.65 -20.69 -15.37
CA GLY A 27 14.50 -21.31 -16.39
C GLY A 27 15.65 -22.12 -15.80
N PHE A 28 16.26 -21.62 -14.73
CA PHE A 28 17.34 -22.30 -14.01
C PHE A 28 16.84 -23.55 -13.25
N GLN A 29 15.71 -23.45 -12.55
CA GLN A 29 15.10 -24.59 -11.84
C GLN A 29 14.66 -25.70 -12.80
N LYS A 30 14.11 -25.33 -13.97
CA LYS A 30 13.74 -26.28 -15.02
C LYS A 30 14.98 -26.93 -15.66
N GLY A 31 16.05 -26.16 -15.86
CA GLY A 31 17.32 -26.67 -16.40
C GLY A 31 18.06 -27.63 -15.47
N MET A 32 17.94 -27.45 -14.15
CA MET A 32 18.57 -28.34 -13.15
C MET A 32 17.72 -29.55 -12.75
N GLY A 33 16.54 -29.73 -13.36
CA GLY A 33 15.67 -30.88 -13.07
C GLY A 33 15.05 -30.88 -11.66
N TRP A 34 15.09 -29.75 -10.96
CA TRP A 34 14.44 -29.57 -9.64
C TRP A 34 12.94 -29.29 -9.75
N TRP A 35 12.41 -29.19 -10.97
CA TRP A 35 10.99 -29.00 -11.25
C TRP A 35 10.30 -30.35 -11.43
N PRO A 36 9.33 -30.74 -10.59
CA PRO A 36 8.87 -32.13 -10.53
C PRO A 36 7.85 -32.54 -11.61
N ASP A 37 7.30 -31.64 -12.45
CA ASP A 37 6.24 -31.99 -13.43
C ASP A 37 6.31 -31.25 -14.79
N ASP A 38 5.98 -31.95 -15.87
CA ASP A 38 5.82 -31.49 -17.28
C ASP A 38 4.56 -30.62 -17.52
N THR A 39 4.27 -29.67 -16.63
CA THR A 39 3.11 -28.77 -16.79
C THR A 39 3.49 -27.47 -17.52
N PRO A 40 2.72 -27.06 -18.56
CA PRO A 40 3.02 -25.86 -19.32
C PRO A 40 2.82 -24.59 -18.48
N TYR A 41 3.65 -23.56 -18.75
CA TYR A 41 3.69 -22.28 -18.05
C TYR A 41 2.32 -21.58 -17.95
N GLN A 42 1.36 -21.91 -18.82
CA GLN A 42 0.00 -21.34 -18.78
C GLN A 42 -0.90 -21.86 -17.64
N SER A 43 -0.53 -22.95 -16.95
CA SER A 43 -1.25 -23.41 -15.73
C SER A 43 -0.77 -22.72 -14.44
N TYR A 44 -0.04 -21.61 -14.61
CA TYR A 44 0.54 -20.70 -13.61
C TYR A 44 -0.42 -20.14 -12.56
N HIS A 45 -1.75 -20.25 -12.75
CA HIS A 45 -2.74 -19.55 -11.91
C HIS A 45 -3.62 -20.48 -11.05
N THR A 46 -3.41 -21.80 -11.13
CA THR A 46 -4.41 -22.75 -10.60
C THR A 46 -3.93 -23.54 -9.37
N TYR A 47 -2.63 -23.68 -9.14
CA TYR A 47 -2.11 -24.46 -8.01
C TYR A 47 -0.97 -23.76 -7.29
N ILE A 48 -1.27 -23.26 -6.10
CA ILE A 48 -0.30 -22.67 -5.19
C ILE A 48 0.51 -23.81 -4.55
N LYS A 49 1.67 -24.13 -5.15
CA LYS A 49 2.65 -25.06 -4.59
C LYS A 49 3.80 -24.27 -3.93
N TRP A 50 4.24 -24.75 -2.77
CA TRP A 50 5.36 -24.28 -1.92
C TRP A 50 6.68 -23.88 -2.63
N HIS A 51 6.89 -24.26 -3.88
CA HIS A 51 8.09 -23.93 -4.66
C HIS A 51 8.12 -22.47 -5.14
N TRP A 52 6.98 -21.78 -5.17
CA TRP A 52 6.85 -20.39 -5.63
C TRP A 52 7.47 -19.37 -4.68
N ILE A 53 7.39 -19.61 -3.37
CA ILE A 53 8.01 -18.75 -2.35
C ILE A 53 9.51 -18.57 -2.59
N PHE A 54 10.22 -19.57 -3.13
CA PHE A 54 11.65 -19.42 -3.43
C PHE A 54 11.91 -18.45 -4.58
N MET A 55 11.05 -18.45 -5.62
CA MET A 55 11.15 -17.51 -6.73
C MET A 55 10.78 -16.10 -6.29
N GLU A 56 9.67 -15.95 -5.57
CA GLU A 56 9.23 -14.66 -5.05
C GLU A 56 10.23 -14.08 -4.04
N SER A 57 10.74 -14.89 -3.11
CA SER A 57 11.81 -14.48 -2.18
C SER A 57 13.10 -14.11 -2.92
N GLY A 58 13.46 -14.86 -3.97
CA GLY A 58 14.63 -14.54 -4.81
C GLY A 58 14.48 -13.19 -5.52
N THR A 59 13.31 -12.91 -6.09
CA THR A 59 13.01 -11.62 -6.73
C THR A 59 12.95 -10.47 -5.72
N LEU A 60 12.44 -10.72 -4.53
CA LEU A 60 12.44 -9.78 -3.42
C LEU A 60 13.87 -9.44 -2.99
N ILE A 61 14.72 -10.46 -2.78
CA ILE A 61 16.13 -10.28 -2.38
C ILE A 61 16.90 -9.51 -3.46
N VAL A 62 16.78 -9.92 -4.74
CA VAL A 62 17.44 -9.23 -5.86
C VAL A 62 16.92 -7.81 -6.02
N GLY A 63 15.61 -7.61 -5.87
CA GLY A 63 14.98 -6.29 -5.87
C GLY A 63 15.49 -5.40 -4.74
N ILE A 64 15.60 -5.91 -3.51
CA ILE A 64 16.14 -5.19 -2.35
C ILE A 64 17.61 -4.84 -2.57
N ILE A 65 18.43 -5.78 -3.05
CA ILE A 65 19.86 -5.54 -3.35
C ILE A 65 20.01 -4.47 -4.44
N MET A 66 19.22 -4.56 -5.51
CA MET A 66 19.21 -3.58 -6.59
C MET A 66 18.72 -2.21 -6.11
N ALA A 67 17.68 -2.15 -5.28
CA ALA A 67 17.19 -0.91 -4.68
C ALA A 67 18.22 -0.28 -3.76
N TRP A 68 18.97 -1.10 -2.99
CA TRP A 68 20.00 -0.62 -2.08
C TRP A 68 21.22 -0.06 -2.82
N ASN A 69 21.58 -0.68 -3.96
CA ASN A 69 22.75 -0.30 -4.73
C ASN A 69 22.47 0.83 -5.75
N TYR A 70 21.34 0.77 -6.47
CA TYR A 70 21.03 1.68 -7.57
C TYR A 70 20.10 2.84 -7.19
N ARG A 71 19.42 2.76 -6.04
CA ARG A 71 18.65 3.87 -5.46
C ARG A 71 17.74 4.58 -6.48
N TYR A 72 16.93 3.81 -7.22
CA TYR A 72 15.89 4.37 -8.09
C TYR A 72 14.49 4.14 -7.48
N PRO A 73 13.65 5.19 -7.34
CA PRO A 73 12.29 5.02 -6.82
C PRO A 73 11.43 4.03 -7.65
N PHE A 74 11.65 3.95 -8.96
CA PHE A 74 10.89 3.07 -9.85
C PHE A 74 11.17 1.57 -9.63
N LEU A 75 12.36 1.21 -9.11
CA LEU A 75 12.71 -0.18 -8.77
C LEU A 75 11.84 -0.76 -7.66
N ILE A 76 11.16 0.09 -6.89
CA ILE A 76 10.34 -0.33 -5.76
C ILE A 76 8.97 -0.81 -6.24
N MET A 77 8.53 -0.44 -7.45
CA MET A 77 7.26 -0.91 -8.00
C MET A 77 7.22 -2.44 -8.16
N PRO A 78 8.17 -3.10 -8.85
CA PRO A 78 8.19 -4.56 -8.95
C PRO A 78 8.32 -5.25 -7.59
N ILE A 79 9.12 -4.71 -6.68
CA ILE A 79 9.29 -5.24 -5.32
C ILE A 79 7.96 -5.22 -4.58
N ALA A 80 7.23 -4.12 -4.68
CA ALA A 80 5.99 -3.96 -3.96
C ALA A 80 4.85 -4.82 -4.57
N VAL A 81 4.89 -5.09 -5.87
CA VAL A 81 4.05 -6.11 -6.52
C VAL A 81 4.38 -7.51 -6.01
N THR A 82 5.67 -7.87 -5.91
CA THR A 82 6.05 -9.21 -5.39
C THR A 82 5.70 -9.37 -3.92
N LEU A 83 5.84 -8.33 -3.09
CA LEU A 83 5.34 -8.33 -1.71
C LEU A 83 3.83 -8.61 -1.67
N TRP A 84 3.04 -8.04 -2.58
CA TRP A 84 1.61 -8.28 -2.63
C TRP A 84 1.26 -9.72 -3.01
N TYR A 85 1.93 -10.28 -4.02
CA TYR A 85 1.77 -11.70 -4.37
C TYR A 85 2.20 -12.63 -3.23
N MET A 86 3.33 -12.34 -2.56
CA MET A 86 3.78 -13.10 -1.39
C MET A 86 2.73 -13.13 -0.27
N SER A 87 1.94 -12.05 -0.08
CA SER A 87 0.86 -12.05 0.90
C SER A 87 -0.26 -13.05 0.55
N MET A 88 -0.55 -13.24 -0.74
CA MET A 88 -1.54 -14.22 -1.21
C MET A 88 -1.00 -15.65 -1.10
N ASP A 89 0.27 -15.84 -1.46
CA ASP A 89 0.95 -17.13 -1.35
C ASP A 89 1.06 -17.58 0.10
N LEU A 90 1.47 -16.68 1.01
CA LEU A 90 1.56 -16.95 2.45
C LEU A 90 0.22 -17.39 3.04
N THR A 91 -0.88 -16.81 2.58
CA THR A 91 -2.24 -17.18 3.00
C THR A 91 -2.55 -18.63 2.65
N SER A 92 -2.37 -19.00 1.38
CA SER A 92 -2.71 -20.34 0.89
C SER A 92 -1.86 -21.43 1.55
N MET A 93 -0.64 -21.07 1.92
CA MET A 93 0.31 -21.93 2.63
C MET A 93 -0.14 -22.20 4.07
N ILE A 94 -0.58 -21.16 4.79
CA ILE A 94 -1.11 -21.30 6.16
C ILE A 94 -2.45 -22.04 6.15
N ALA A 95 -3.27 -21.84 5.11
CA ALA A 95 -4.56 -22.50 4.96
C ALA A 95 -4.46 -23.99 4.52
N GLY A 96 -3.25 -24.54 4.39
CA GLY A 96 -3.04 -25.95 4.03
C GLY A 96 -3.49 -26.31 2.62
N GLY A 97 -3.51 -25.36 1.68
CA GLY A 97 -3.94 -25.55 0.29
C GLY A 97 -5.43 -25.30 0.02
N GLY A 98 -6.24 -24.99 1.05
CA GLY A 98 -7.61 -24.50 0.88
C GLY A 98 -7.65 -22.97 0.78
N PHE A 99 -8.52 -22.39 -0.06
CA PHE A 99 -8.72 -20.95 -0.07
C PHE A 99 -9.65 -20.53 1.08
N ASN A 100 -9.09 -19.97 2.16
CA ASN A 100 -9.86 -19.36 3.23
C ASN A 100 -9.81 -17.83 3.11
N PRO A 101 -10.89 -17.16 2.66
CA PRO A 101 -10.91 -15.72 2.43
C PRO A 101 -10.74 -14.90 3.71
N GLU A 102 -11.19 -15.39 4.86
CA GLU A 102 -11.07 -14.69 6.14
C GLU A 102 -9.61 -14.66 6.62
N LEU A 103 -8.93 -15.81 6.52
CA LEU A 103 -7.50 -15.90 6.80
C LEU A 103 -6.67 -15.03 5.83
N ALA A 104 -7.06 -15.01 4.54
CA ALA A 104 -6.43 -14.16 3.53
C ALA A 104 -6.49 -12.69 3.89
N ALA A 105 -7.66 -12.26 4.32
CA ALA A 105 -7.91 -10.89 4.72
C ALA A 105 -7.05 -10.52 5.94
N MET A 106 -7.00 -11.38 6.97
CA MET A 106 -6.17 -11.15 8.17
C MET A 106 -4.67 -11.09 7.86
N VAL A 107 -4.16 -12.00 7.04
CA VAL A 107 -2.76 -12.01 6.62
C VAL A 107 -2.43 -10.74 5.84
N SER A 108 -3.30 -10.32 4.91
CA SER A 108 -3.13 -9.10 4.14
C SER A 108 -3.12 -7.84 5.00
N VAL A 109 -3.98 -7.77 6.02
CA VAL A 109 -3.98 -6.67 7.02
C VAL A 109 -2.65 -6.62 7.77
N CYS A 110 -2.22 -7.75 8.36
CA CYS A 110 -0.98 -7.82 9.14
C CYS A 110 0.24 -7.45 8.28
N PHE A 111 0.33 -8.03 7.09
CA PHE A 111 1.43 -7.80 6.15
C PHE A 111 1.45 -6.36 5.63
N GLY A 112 0.29 -5.82 5.24
CA GLY A 112 0.15 -4.43 4.83
C GLY A 112 0.57 -3.46 5.94
N PHE A 113 0.15 -3.73 7.18
CA PHE A 113 0.53 -2.92 8.34
C PHE A 113 2.05 -2.92 8.58
N ILE A 114 2.69 -4.09 8.56
CA ILE A 114 4.16 -4.21 8.68
C ILE A 114 4.85 -3.45 7.54
N THR A 115 4.34 -3.57 6.32
CA THR A 115 4.91 -2.88 5.15
C THR A 115 4.80 -1.36 5.29
N VAL A 116 3.69 -0.84 5.81
CA VAL A 116 3.52 0.58 6.11
C VAL A 116 4.51 1.05 7.18
N LEU A 117 4.74 0.27 8.24
CA LEU A 117 5.74 0.60 9.25
C LEU A 117 7.17 0.63 8.69
N ILE A 118 7.51 -0.33 7.82
CA ILE A 118 8.79 -0.34 7.10
C ILE A 118 8.90 0.89 6.20
N ALA A 119 7.83 1.22 5.45
CA ALA A 119 7.78 2.40 4.60
C ALA A 119 8.04 3.68 5.42
N PHE A 120 7.41 3.80 6.58
CA PHE A 120 7.60 4.92 7.50
C PHE A 120 9.03 5.02 8.04
N TRP A 121 9.61 3.89 8.43
CA TRP A 121 11.00 3.84 8.88
C TRP A 121 11.99 4.25 7.78
N VAL A 122 11.76 3.76 6.55
CA VAL A 122 12.54 4.14 5.36
C VAL A 122 12.37 5.64 5.05
N ASP A 123 11.16 6.18 5.18
CA ASP A 123 10.85 7.59 4.95
C ASP A 123 11.69 8.48 5.88
N ILE A 124 11.67 8.20 7.19
CA ILE A 124 12.48 8.91 8.20
C ILE A 124 13.98 8.80 7.91
N ARG A 125 14.46 7.60 7.58
CA ARG A 125 15.89 7.35 7.39
C ARG A 125 16.44 7.95 6.10
N SER A 126 15.61 8.06 5.06
CA SER A 126 16.01 8.44 3.71
C SER A 126 15.67 9.89 3.33
N HIS A 127 15.35 10.70 4.35
CA HIS A 127 14.97 12.11 4.27
C HIS A 127 15.67 12.97 3.19
N ASN A 128 16.97 12.78 2.96
CA ASN A 128 17.79 13.59 2.04
C ASN A 128 17.92 13.03 0.62
N SER A 129 17.18 11.98 0.27
CA SER A 129 17.27 11.35 -1.06
C SER A 129 15.89 10.99 -1.62
N ALA A 130 15.82 10.69 -2.92
CA ALA A 130 14.57 10.54 -3.69
C ALA A 130 13.47 9.73 -2.98
N ASP A 131 12.21 9.95 -3.33
CA ASP A 131 11.04 9.44 -2.58
C ASP A 131 10.85 7.90 -2.70
N TYR A 132 11.70 7.12 -2.00
CA TYR A 132 11.72 5.66 -2.04
C TYR A 132 10.52 5.02 -1.34
N ALA A 133 10.07 5.63 -0.23
CA ALA A 133 8.96 5.09 0.54
C ALA A 133 7.63 5.17 -0.21
N TYR A 134 7.52 5.99 -1.26
CA TYR A 134 6.28 6.21 -2.01
C TYR A 134 5.59 4.92 -2.46
N TRP A 135 6.32 4.03 -3.13
CA TRP A 135 5.75 2.76 -3.61
C TRP A 135 5.45 1.77 -2.47
N LEU A 136 6.31 1.72 -1.44
CA LEU A 136 6.04 0.91 -0.25
C LEU A 136 4.75 1.35 0.46
N TYR A 137 4.50 2.66 0.52
CA TYR A 137 3.23 3.19 1.04
C TYR A 137 2.04 2.79 0.16
N ILE A 138 2.16 2.87 -1.17
CA ILE A 138 1.06 2.46 -2.07
C ILE A 138 0.66 1.02 -1.79
N PHE A 139 1.61 0.09 -1.87
CA PHE A 139 1.28 -1.33 -1.76
C PHE A 139 0.99 -1.75 -0.32
N GLY A 140 1.68 -1.18 0.67
CA GLY A 140 1.40 -1.43 2.07
C GLY A 140 -0.02 -0.97 2.47
N VAL A 141 -0.41 0.24 2.06
CA VAL A 141 -1.76 0.76 2.31
C VAL A 141 -2.80 -0.02 1.49
N LEU A 142 -2.51 -0.38 0.24
CA LEU A 142 -3.42 -1.17 -0.59
C LEU A 142 -3.66 -2.55 0.02
N ALA A 143 -2.61 -3.27 0.43
CA ALA A 143 -2.73 -4.58 1.10
C ALA A 143 -3.52 -4.44 2.42
N PHE A 144 -3.15 -3.47 3.27
CA PHE A 144 -3.84 -3.22 4.53
C PHE A 144 -5.32 -2.90 4.32
N TRP A 145 -5.64 -1.97 3.42
CA TRP A 145 -7.01 -1.53 3.16
C TRP A 145 -7.85 -2.60 2.46
N SER A 146 -7.28 -3.33 1.50
CA SER A 146 -7.98 -4.43 0.82
C SER A 146 -8.27 -5.58 1.77
N GLY A 147 -7.32 -5.97 2.61
CA GLY A 147 -7.54 -6.95 3.67
C GLY A 147 -8.64 -6.53 4.63
N MET A 148 -8.63 -5.27 5.12
CA MET A 148 -9.68 -4.79 6.01
C MET A 148 -11.06 -4.77 5.36
N THR A 149 -11.14 -4.35 4.09
CA THR A 149 -12.41 -4.23 3.36
C THR A 149 -12.96 -5.59 2.94
N ALA A 150 -12.09 -6.59 2.76
CA ALA A 150 -12.49 -7.96 2.44
C ALA A 150 -12.98 -8.76 3.65
N GLN A 151 -12.76 -8.28 4.89
CA GLN A 151 -13.31 -8.92 6.07
C GLN A 151 -14.82 -8.68 6.14
N ASN A 152 -15.59 -9.78 6.10
CA ASN A 152 -17.01 -9.73 6.36
C ASN A 152 -17.24 -9.65 7.87
N SER A 153 -17.98 -8.65 8.31
CA SER A 153 -18.41 -8.52 9.70
C SER A 153 -19.86 -8.07 9.74
N ASP A 154 -20.71 -8.92 10.31
CA ASP A 154 -22.14 -8.63 10.46
C ASP A 154 -22.44 -7.62 11.58
N SER A 155 -21.45 -7.36 12.45
CA SER A 155 -21.59 -6.42 13.57
C SER A 155 -21.49 -4.97 13.11
N GLU A 156 -22.50 -4.16 13.46
CA GLU A 156 -22.46 -2.70 13.28
C GLU A 156 -21.27 -2.04 14.00
N LEU A 157 -20.85 -2.61 15.14
CA LEU A 157 -19.67 -2.12 15.85
C LEU A 157 -18.40 -2.31 15.02
N ALA A 158 -18.27 -3.44 14.32
CA ALA A 158 -17.14 -3.68 13.42
C ALA A 158 -17.13 -2.68 12.25
N LYS A 159 -18.30 -2.37 11.68
CA LYS A 159 -18.42 -1.36 10.62
C LYS A 159 -18.10 0.06 11.11
N LEU A 160 -18.48 0.40 12.36
CA LEU A 160 -18.07 1.65 13.00
C LEU A 160 -16.55 1.70 13.24
N THR A 161 -15.93 0.60 13.68
CA THR A 161 -14.47 0.54 13.80
C THR A 161 -13.78 0.69 12.44
N TYR A 162 -14.35 0.12 11.37
CA TYR A 162 -13.87 0.32 10.00
C TYR A 162 -13.91 1.79 9.59
N LEU A 163 -15.00 2.51 9.88
CA LEU A 163 -15.07 3.95 9.66
C LEU A 163 -13.97 4.70 10.44
N PHE A 164 -13.80 4.38 11.72
CA PHE A 164 -12.78 5.02 12.56
C PHE A 164 -11.36 4.79 12.03
N ILE A 165 -11.03 3.57 11.62
CA ILE A 165 -9.72 3.26 11.02
C ILE A 165 -9.51 4.07 9.73
N ASN A 166 -10.54 4.19 8.88
CA ASN A 166 -10.43 4.99 7.66
C ASN A 166 -10.26 6.51 7.93
N LEU A 167 -10.89 7.03 8.99
CA LEU A 167 -10.64 8.41 9.45
C LEU A 167 -9.20 8.58 9.97
N VAL A 168 -8.66 7.61 10.70
CA VAL A 168 -7.26 7.58 11.13
C VAL A 168 -6.32 7.55 9.91
N LEU A 169 -6.64 6.78 8.87
CA LEU A 169 -5.87 6.79 7.62
C LEU A 169 -5.85 8.19 6.99
N ILE A 170 -7.00 8.87 6.89
CA ILE A 170 -7.05 10.25 6.37
C ILE A 170 -6.16 11.18 7.21
N PHE A 171 -6.28 11.10 8.53
CA PHE A 171 -5.50 11.92 9.46
C PHE A 171 -4.00 11.69 9.33
N LEU A 172 -3.56 10.42 9.29
CA LEU A 172 -2.16 10.06 9.05
C LEU A 172 -1.68 10.54 7.67
N GLY A 173 -2.53 10.45 6.64
CA GLY A 173 -2.22 10.94 5.30
C GLY A 173 -1.96 12.44 5.24
N VAL A 174 -2.73 13.23 6.00
CA VAL A 174 -2.53 14.68 6.12
C VAL A 174 -1.23 14.97 6.90
N ILE A 175 -0.99 14.32 8.03
CA ILE A 175 0.22 14.53 8.85
C ILE A 175 1.49 14.15 8.09
N LEU A 176 1.48 13.02 7.39
CA LEU A 176 2.64 12.51 6.65
C LEU A 176 2.78 13.16 5.27
N ASN A 177 1.83 14.00 4.85
CA ASN A 177 1.73 14.55 3.49
C ASN A 177 1.84 13.43 2.43
N ARG A 178 1.08 12.35 2.64
CA ARG A 178 1.01 11.15 1.81
C ARG A 178 -0.43 10.95 1.31
N LYS A 179 -0.68 11.37 0.06
CA LYS A 179 -2.00 11.31 -0.59
C LYS A 179 -2.63 9.91 -0.60
N VAL A 180 -1.82 8.86 -0.65
CA VAL A 180 -2.26 7.45 -0.67
C VAL A 180 -3.20 7.14 0.50
N PHE A 181 -2.81 7.51 1.73
CA PHE A 181 -3.63 7.26 2.92
C PHE A 181 -4.96 8.02 2.88
N VAL A 182 -4.94 9.27 2.39
CA VAL A 182 -6.14 10.10 2.24
C VAL A 182 -7.10 9.51 1.20
N LEU A 183 -6.57 9.03 0.07
CA LEU A 183 -7.37 8.41 -0.99
C LEU A 183 -8.04 7.12 -0.51
N PHE A 184 -7.28 6.18 0.07
CA PHE A 184 -7.84 4.92 0.55
C PHE A 184 -8.77 5.13 1.76
N GLY A 185 -8.41 6.00 2.70
CA GLY A 185 -9.29 6.36 3.80
C GLY A 185 -10.59 7.00 3.33
N GLY A 186 -10.53 7.92 2.35
CA GLY A 186 -11.70 8.51 1.73
C GLY A 186 -12.59 7.48 1.03
N LEU A 187 -12.00 6.55 0.28
CA LEU A 187 -12.73 5.43 -0.33
C LEU A 187 -13.43 4.57 0.72
N GLY A 188 -12.77 4.23 1.83
CA GLY A 188 -13.40 3.45 2.90
C GLY A 188 -14.54 4.20 3.59
N VAL A 189 -14.40 5.51 3.84
CA VAL A 189 -15.51 6.35 4.33
C VAL A 189 -16.68 6.33 3.35
N CYS A 190 -16.42 6.46 2.04
CA CYS A 190 -17.46 6.36 1.02
C CYS A 190 -18.15 5.00 1.00
N CYS A 191 -17.39 3.89 1.13
CA CYS A 191 -17.94 2.54 1.22
C CYS A 191 -18.87 2.40 2.44
N TYR A 192 -18.46 2.90 3.61
CA TYR A 192 -19.27 2.86 4.82
C TYR A 192 -20.54 3.72 4.70
N LEU A 193 -20.42 4.94 4.18
CA LEU A 193 -21.59 5.82 3.96
C LEU A 193 -22.54 5.23 2.91
N GLY A 194 -22.01 4.57 1.88
CA GLY A 194 -22.79 3.81 0.91
C GLY A 194 -23.54 2.66 1.58
N HIS A 195 -22.88 1.87 2.43
CA HIS A 195 -23.55 0.83 3.21
C HIS A 195 -24.72 1.40 4.04
N LEU A 196 -24.47 2.50 4.75
CA LEU A 196 -25.49 3.19 5.55
C LEU A 196 -26.66 3.67 4.68
N ALA A 197 -26.37 4.21 3.49
CA ALA A 197 -27.37 4.67 2.52
C ALA A 197 -28.25 3.53 1.99
N PHE A 198 -27.61 2.44 1.54
CA PHE A 198 -28.29 1.36 0.82
C PHE A 198 -28.97 0.34 1.73
N GLN A 199 -28.41 0.09 2.93
CA GLN A 199 -28.93 -0.96 3.82
C GLN A 199 -29.72 -0.40 5.00
N VAL A 200 -29.28 0.72 5.59
CA VAL A 200 -29.88 1.25 6.82
C VAL A 200 -30.94 2.32 6.53
N PHE A 201 -30.67 3.22 5.57
CA PHE A 201 -31.54 4.37 5.27
C PHE A 201 -32.20 4.30 3.88
N GLN A 202 -32.38 3.10 3.32
CA GLN A 202 -32.89 2.88 1.97
C GLN A 202 -34.19 3.64 1.65
N SER A 203 -35.09 3.76 2.63
CA SER A 203 -36.40 4.41 2.49
C SER A 203 -36.44 5.88 2.94
N SER A 204 -35.30 6.45 3.35
CA SER A 204 -35.27 7.77 3.99
C SER A 204 -34.73 8.86 3.07
N TYR A 205 -35.63 9.68 2.53
CA TYR A 205 -35.28 10.83 1.67
C TYR A 205 -34.44 11.90 2.37
N LEU A 206 -34.42 11.92 3.71
CA LEU A 206 -33.59 12.84 4.50
C LEU A 206 -32.10 12.49 4.46
N PHE A 207 -31.76 11.22 4.22
CA PHE A 207 -30.37 10.77 4.28
C PHE A 207 -29.50 11.38 3.16
N PRO A 208 -29.90 11.38 1.87
CA PRO A 208 -29.17 12.08 0.81
C PRO A 208 -29.02 13.58 1.05
N VAL A 209 -30.03 14.22 1.63
CA VAL A 209 -30.01 15.65 1.97
C VAL A 209 -28.98 15.93 3.07
N ALA A 210 -29.01 15.14 4.15
CA ALA A 210 -28.03 15.23 5.23
C ALA A 210 -26.59 14.95 4.74
N LEU A 211 -26.42 13.97 3.86
CA LEU A 211 -25.12 13.64 3.26
C LEU A 211 -24.58 14.79 2.41
N THR A 212 -25.44 15.43 1.62
CA THR A 212 -25.10 16.59 0.80
C THR A 212 -24.71 17.79 1.68
N PHE A 213 -25.49 18.04 2.74
CA PHE A 213 -25.17 19.06 3.74
C PHE A 213 -23.81 18.79 4.41
N LEU A 214 -23.55 17.54 4.79
CA LEU A 214 -22.27 17.11 5.37
C LEU A 214 -21.11 17.31 4.38
N GLY A 215 -21.33 17.05 3.09
CA GLY A 215 -20.39 17.37 2.02
C GLY A 215 -20.06 18.87 1.96
N PHE A 216 -21.07 19.74 2.03
CA PHE A 216 -20.85 21.19 2.09
C PHE A 216 -20.09 21.62 3.35
N VAL A 217 -20.38 21.02 4.51
CA VAL A 217 -19.64 21.26 5.76
C VAL A 217 -18.16 20.90 5.59
N ILE A 218 -17.85 19.73 5.01
CA ILE A 218 -16.47 19.30 4.76
C ILE A 218 -15.75 20.26 3.80
N VAL A 219 -16.40 20.66 2.70
CA VAL A 219 -15.83 21.64 1.75
C VAL A 219 -15.58 22.98 2.44
N GLY A 220 -16.53 23.47 3.24
CA GLY A 220 -16.39 24.70 4.02
C GLY A 220 -15.23 24.63 5.01
N LEU A 221 -15.10 23.52 5.74
CA LEU A 221 -13.96 23.26 6.62
C LEU A 221 -12.63 23.21 5.85
N GLY A 222 -12.61 22.61 4.66
CA GLY A 222 -11.44 22.59 3.79
C GLY A 222 -11.01 23.98 3.34
N ILE A 223 -11.96 24.84 2.97
CA ILE A 223 -11.68 26.25 2.62
C ILE A 223 -11.20 27.04 3.85
N LEU A 224 -11.81 26.82 5.01
CA LEU A 224 -11.41 27.47 6.26
C LEU A 224 -10.00 27.04 6.69
N TRP A 225 -9.67 25.76 6.50
CA TRP A 225 -8.33 25.21 6.71
C TRP A 225 -7.33 25.84 5.76
N GLN A 226 -7.64 25.89 4.46
CA GLN A 226 -6.78 26.52 3.45
C GLN A 226 -6.50 27.99 3.76
N LYS A 227 -7.48 28.70 4.32
CA LYS A 227 -7.33 30.11 4.73
C LYS A 227 -6.41 30.30 5.94
N HIS A 228 -6.34 29.33 6.85
CA HIS A 228 -5.48 29.37 8.06
C HIS A 228 -4.30 28.40 7.99
N GLU A 229 -3.97 27.91 6.79
CA GLU A 229 -2.99 26.85 6.56
C GLU A 229 -1.64 27.19 7.20
N GLN A 230 -1.18 28.44 7.07
CA GLN A 230 0.11 28.89 7.62
C GLN A 230 0.13 28.90 9.15
N GLU A 231 -0.95 29.32 9.81
CA GLU A 231 -1.02 29.35 11.28
C GLU A 231 -1.19 27.96 11.89
N MET A 232 -2.04 27.11 11.29
CA MET A 232 -2.29 25.76 11.79
C MET A 232 -1.13 24.82 11.51
N THR A 233 -0.49 24.93 10.35
CA THR A 233 0.71 24.14 10.04
C THR A 233 1.84 24.47 11.01
N ASN A 234 2.01 25.74 11.38
CA ASN A 234 3.02 26.14 12.38
C ASN A 234 2.73 25.60 13.79
N LYS A 235 1.46 25.57 14.22
CA LYS A 235 1.06 24.99 15.51
C LYS A 235 1.16 23.46 15.52
N MET A 236 0.85 22.78 14.42
CA MET A 236 0.94 21.32 14.35
C MET A 236 2.40 20.88 14.24
N ARG A 237 3.25 21.65 13.54
CA ARG A 237 4.71 21.44 13.47
C ARG A 237 5.44 21.68 14.78
N SER A 238 4.93 22.51 15.68
CA SER A 238 5.56 22.72 17.00
C SER A 238 5.37 21.54 17.95
N ILE A 239 4.36 20.70 17.70
CA ILE A 239 4.05 19.51 18.50
C ILE A 239 4.76 18.25 17.94
N LEU A 240 5.13 18.27 16.66
CA LEU A 240 5.80 17.14 16.00
C LEU A 240 7.29 17.02 16.42
N PRO A 241 7.79 15.80 16.67
CA PRO A 241 9.20 15.57 16.98
C PRO A 241 10.10 15.97 15.79
N LYS A 242 11.29 16.48 16.11
CA LYS A 242 12.28 17.01 15.14
C LYS A 242 12.44 16.22 13.82
N PRO A 243 12.58 14.87 13.81
CA PRO A 243 12.74 14.11 12.56
C PRO A 243 11.52 14.19 11.61
N LEU A 244 10.30 14.29 12.15
CA LEU A 244 9.08 14.46 11.34
C LEU A 244 8.96 15.88 10.78
N LYS A 245 9.42 16.87 11.56
CA LYS A 245 9.42 18.27 11.11
C LYS A 245 10.37 18.47 9.93
N GLU A 246 11.57 17.93 10.03
CA GLU A 246 12.53 17.94 8.92
C GLU A 246 11.91 17.29 7.68
N LEU A 247 11.29 16.09 7.82
CA LEU A 247 10.70 15.34 6.68
C LEU A 247 9.71 16.16 5.87
N LEU A 248 8.86 16.91 6.57
CA LEU A 248 7.86 17.75 5.93
C LEU A 248 8.50 18.95 5.22
N GLU A 249 9.54 19.55 5.81
CA GLU A 249 10.24 20.70 5.22
C GLU A 249 10.98 20.35 3.92
N THR A 250 11.56 19.15 3.81
CA THR A 250 12.21 18.71 2.55
C THR A 250 11.19 18.42 1.45
N ARG A 251 10.04 17.85 1.82
CA ARG A 251 8.98 17.49 0.88
C ARG A 251 8.26 18.70 0.31
N GLU A 252 8.15 19.81 1.05
CA GLU A 252 7.59 21.07 0.54
C GLU A 252 8.52 21.80 -0.45
N ARG A 253 9.83 21.51 -0.42
CA ARG A 253 10.81 22.12 -1.34
C ARG A 253 10.96 21.37 -2.68
N LEU A 254 10.38 20.17 -2.80
CA LEU A 254 10.40 19.32 -4.00
C LEU A 254 9.14 19.53 -4.84
#